data_AF-A0A011QDW1-F1
#
_entry.id   AF-A0A011QDW1-F1
#
_cell.length_a   1.000
_cell.length_b   1.000
_cell.length_c   1.000
_cell.angle_alpha   90.00
_cell.angle_beta   90.00
_cell.angle_gamma   90.00
#
_symmetry.space_group_name_H-M   'P 1'
#
loop_
_entity.id
_entity.type
_entity.pdbx_description
1 polymer ?
#
loop_
_entity_poly.entity_id
_entity_poly.type
_entity_poly.pdbx_seq_one_letter_code
_entity_poly.pdbx_strand_id
1 'polypeptide(L)'
;MNDSEFNALADAALQEIEAGLERSGADLDFEMVGDSVLEIEFADGGKIIVNRHNSAREVWVAARSGGFHYRWDGSCWQDTRGGEELMAALSRLVSAQAGETVVLR
;
A
#
# COMPACT_ATOMS: atom_id res chain seq x y z
N MET A 1 20.83 3.19 -1.09
CA MET A 1 19.96 2.86 0.06
C MET A 1 20.52 1.63 0.74
N ASN A 2 20.85 1.71 2.03
CA ASN A 2 21.18 0.55 2.86
C ASN A 2 19.91 -0.08 3.46
N ASP A 3 20.04 -1.19 4.19
CA ASP A 3 18.88 -1.95 4.70
C ASP A 3 18.08 -1.18 5.76
N SER A 4 18.76 -0.42 6.63
CA SER A 4 18.09 0.38 7.66
C SER A 4 17.32 1.55 7.06
N GLU A 5 17.90 2.21 6.04
CA GLU A 5 17.24 3.28 5.29
C GLU A 5 16.00 2.74 4.57
N PHE A 6 16.11 1.57 3.94
CA PHE A 6 14.99 0.92 3.28
C PHE A 6 13.86 0.60 4.25
N ASN A 7 14.17 -0.04 5.38
CA ASN A 7 13.17 -0.41 6.37
C ASN A 7 12.45 0.83 6.90
N ALA A 8 13.19 1.89 7.25
CA ALA A 8 12.57 3.13 7.74
C ALA A 8 11.62 3.77 6.71
N LEU A 9 12.00 3.80 5.42
CA LEU A 9 11.14 4.33 4.36
C LEU A 9 9.91 3.46 4.12
N ALA A 10 10.05 2.13 4.17
CA ALA A 10 8.94 1.21 3.96
C ALA A 10 7.96 1.24 5.15
N ASP A 11 8.47 1.31 6.38
CA ASP A 11 7.66 1.43 7.59
C ASP A 11 6.87 2.75 7.58
N ALA A 12 7.52 3.85 7.19
CA ALA A 12 6.85 5.13 7.03
C ALA A 12 5.74 5.06 5.95
N ALA A 13 5.95 4.34 4.85
CA ALA A 13 4.94 4.16 3.82
C ALA A 13 3.73 3.37 4.33
N LEU A 14 3.95 2.27 5.07
CA LEU A 14 2.86 1.48 5.66
C LEU A 14 2.05 2.31 6.66
N GLN A 15 2.72 3.10 7.52
CA GLN A 15 2.07 4.03 8.45
C GLN A 15 1.29 5.14 7.74
N GLU A 16 1.82 5.67 6.64
CA GLU A 16 1.12 6.69 5.84
C GLU A 16 -0.12 6.10 5.15
N ILE A 17 -0.08 4.84 4.70
CA ILE A 17 -1.24 4.13 4.14
C ILE A 17 -2.31 3.95 5.22
N GLU A 18 -1.94 3.44 6.39
CA GLU A 18 -2.84 3.25 7.54
C GLU A 18 -3.53 4.57 7.93
N ALA A 19 -2.75 5.63 8.13
CA ALA A 19 -3.29 6.96 8.43
C ALA A 19 -4.16 7.53 7.31
N GLY A 20 -3.88 7.19 6.05
CA GLY A 20 -4.70 7.53 4.89
C GLY A 20 -6.06 6.84 4.92
N LEU A 21 -6.07 5.54 5.24
CA LEU A 21 -7.30 4.74 5.35
C LEU A 21 -8.17 5.24 6.50
N GLU A 22 -7.58 5.45 7.69
CA GLU A 22 -8.30 6.01 8.85
C GLU A 22 -8.93 7.37 8.53
N ARG A 23 -8.15 8.28 7.92
CA ARG A 23 -8.60 9.62 7.57
C ARG A 23 -9.68 9.64 6.49
N SER A 24 -9.74 8.61 5.64
CA SER A 24 -10.77 8.51 4.61
C SER A 24 -12.18 8.36 5.19
N GLY A 25 -12.29 7.76 6.38
CA GLY A 25 -13.57 7.46 7.01
C GLY A 25 -14.41 6.41 6.28
N ALA A 26 -13.84 5.71 5.30
CA ALA A 26 -14.48 4.60 4.62
C ALA A 26 -14.67 3.42 5.58
N ASP A 27 -15.74 2.65 5.38
CA ASP A 27 -16.07 1.47 6.19
C ASP A 27 -15.21 0.27 5.73
N LEU A 28 -13.93 0.32 6.09
CA LEU A 28 -12.90 -0.67 5.75
C LEU A 28 -12.30 -1.25 7.02
N ASP A 29 -12.16 -2.57 7.05
CA ASP A 29 -11.38 -3.25 8.07
C ASP A 29 -9.93 -3.36 7.59
N PHE A 30 -8.98 -2.87 8.38
CA PHE A 30 -7.56 -3.03 8.06
C PHE A 30 -6.72 -3.25 9.30
N GLU A 31 -5.66 -4.03 9.16
CA GLU A 31 -4.76 -4.34 10.27
C GLU A 31 -3.33 -4.56 9.81
N MET A 32 -2.40 -4.18 10.69
CA MET A 32 -1.00 -4.54 10.56
C MET A 32 -0.78 -5.97 11.07
N VAL A 33 -0.47 -6.89 10.16
CA VAL A 33 -0.08 -8.27 10.47
C VAL A 33 1.43 -8.33 10.63
N GLY A 34 1.86 -8.41 11.89
CA GLY A 34 3.28 -8.28 12.22
C GLY A 34 3.79 -6.86 11.99
N ASP A 35 5.02 -6.73 11.49
CA ASP A 35 5.69 -5.43 11.31
C ASP A 35 5.79 -4.97 9.84
N SER A 36 5.27 -5.75 8.90
CA SER A 36 5.64 -5.62 7.49
C SER A 36 4.52 -5.90 6.51
N VAL A 37 3.32 -6.25 7.00
CA VAL A 37 2.15 -6.55 6.15
C VAL A 37 0.96 -5.74 6.67
N LEU A 38 0.34 -4.97 5.78
CA LEU A 38 -0.95 -4.33 6.00
C LEU A 38 -2.00 -5.10 5.18
N GLU A 39 -3.00 -5.62 5.86
CA GLU A 39 -4.17 -6.22 5.21
C GLU A 39 -5.33 -5.22 5.23
N ILE A 40 -6.00 -5.06 4.08
CA ILE A 40 -7.21 -4.24 3.93
C ILE A 40 -8.32 -5.18 3.44
N GLU A 41 -9.30 -5.44 4.29
CA GLU A 41 -10.46 -6.28 4.03
C GLU A 41 -11.69 -5.43 3.68
N PHE A 42 -12.42 -5.89 2.67
CA PHE A 42 -13.59 -5.21 2.13
C PHE A 42 -14.86 -5.97 2.52
N ALA A 43 -16.01 -5.31 2.50
CA ALA A 43 -17.30 -5.89 2.90
C ALA A 43 -17.70 -7.17 2.14
N ASP A 44 -17.14 -7.40 0.95
CA ASP A 44 -17.36 -8.59 0.14
C ASP A 44 -16.36 -9.73 0.40
N GLY A 45 -15.53 -9.60 1.46
CA GLY A 45 -14.49 -10.55 1.87
C GLY A 45 -13.24 -10.52 0.99
N GLY A 46 -13.15 -9.64 -0.01
CA GLY A 46 -11.92 -9.43 -0.76
C GLY A 46 -10.87 -8.72 0.07
N LYS A 47 -9.60 -8.90 -0.27
CA LYS A 47 -8.48 -8.23 0.38
C LYS A 47 -7.57 -7.52 -0.61
N ILE A 48 -6.99 -6.41 -0.16
CA ILE A 48 -5.75 -5.85 -0.69
C ILE A 48 -4.67 -6.07 0.37
N ILE A 49 -3.52 -6.59 -0.03
CA ILE A 49 -2.38 -6.84 0.86
C ILE A 49 -1.23 -5.95 0.43
N VAL A 50 -0.69 -5.16 1.35
CA VAL A 50 0.50 -4.35 1.13
C VAL A 50 1.63 -4.89 2.00
N ASN A 51 2.78 -5.23 1.43
CA ASN A 51 3.88 -5.78 2.22
C ASN A 51 5.25 -5.21 1.86
N ARG A 52 6.11 -5.09 2.89
CA ARG A 52 7.53 -4.80 2.74
C ARG A 52 8.26 -6.05 2.22
N HIS A 53 9.12 -5.89 1.21
CA HIS A 53 9.88 -6.98 0.59
C HIS A 53 11.40 -6.72 0.63
N ASN A 54 12.02 -7.00 1.78
CA ASN A 54 13.40 -6.60 2.11
C ASN A 54 14.45 -7.04 1.08
N SER A 55 14.37 -8.28 0.59
CA SER A 55 15.35 -8.79 -0.39
C SER A 55 15.32 -8.05 -1.72
N ALA A 56 14.16 -7.53 -2.11
CA ALA A 56 13.96 -6.75 -3.32
C ALA A 56 14.13 -5.23 -3.09
N ARG A 57 14.10 -4.79 -1.82
CA ARG A 57 13.99 -3.38 -1.42
C ARG A 57 12.77 -2.70 -2.06
N GLU A 58 11.63 -3.38 -1.99
CA GLU A 58 10.37 -2.96 -2.60
C GLU A 58 9.22 -3.02 -1.59
N VAL A 59 8.16 -2.26 -1.88
CA VAL A 59 6.83 -2.45 -1.30
C VAL A 59 5.96 -3.11 -2.35
N TRP A 60 5.27 -4.19 -2.01
CA TRP A 60 4.41 -4.92 -2.93
C TRP A 60 2.95 -4.73 -2.55
N VAL A 61 2.08 -4.70 -3.56
CA VAL A 61 0.63 -4.65 -3.40
C VAL A 61 0.02 -5.81 -4.17
N ALA A 62 -0.72 -6.67 -3.48
CA ALA A 62 -1.57 -7.68 -4.08
C ALA A 62 -3.02 -7.22 -4.00
N ALA A 63 -3.68 -7.09 -5.15
CA ALA A 63 -5.09 -6.74 -5.27
C ALA A 63 -5.79 -7.68 -6.24
N ARG A 64 -7.13 -7.64 -6.28
CA ARG A 64 -7.92 -8.45 -7.25
C ARG A 64 -7.51 -8.24 -8.70
N SER A 65 -7.10 -7.03 -9.05
CA SER A 65 -6.64 -6.68 -10.41
C SER A 65 -5.23 -7.16 -10.74
N GLY A 66 -4.47 -7.67 -9.77
CA GLY A 66 -3.10 -8.15 -9.96
C GLY A 66 -2.12 -7.73 -8.85
N GLY A 67 -0.85 -8.03 -9.09
CA GLY A 67 0.28 -7.66 -8.22
C GLY A 67 1.09 -6.50 -8.79
N PHE A 68 1.48 -5.57 -7.91
CA PHE A 68 2.22 -4.35 -8.24
C PHE A 68 3.43 -4.23 -7.31
N HIS A 69 4.56 -3.81 -7.84
CA HIS A 69 5.80 -3.70 -7.07
C HIS A 69 6.32 -2.28 -7.18
N TYR A 70 6.64 -1.67 -6.03
CA TYR A 70 7.05 -0.29 -5.93
C TYR A 70 8.46 -0.21 -5.36
N ARG A 71 9.29 0.59 -6.00
CA ARG A 71 10.66 0.86 -5.56
C ARG A 71 10.82 2.34 -5.29
N TRP A 72 11.53 2.66 -4.21
CA TRP A 72 11.89 4.03 -3.92
C TRP A 72 12.80 4.59 -5.01
N ASP A 73 12.39 5.68 -5.66
CA ASP A 73 13.15 6.32 -6.74
C ASP A 73 14.07 7.47 -6.28
N GLY A 74 14.01 7.80 -4.98
CA GLY A 74 14.66 8.97 -4.39
C GLY A 74 13.67 9.97 -3.81
N SER A 75 12.40 9.90 -4.22
CA SER A 75 11.34 10.84 -3.85
C SER A 75 9.99 10.20 -3.50
N CYS A 76 9.63 9.10 -4.17
CA CYS A 76 8.39 8.37 -3.92
C CYS A 76 8.54 6.87 -4.19
N TRP A 77 7.50 6.11 -3.85
CA TRP A 77 7.39 4.69 -4.14
C TRP A 77 6.77 4.51 -5.54
N GLN A 78 7.63 4.37 -6.54
CA GLN A 78 7.22 4.33 -7.94
C GLN A 78 7.05 2.88 -8.42
N ASP A 79 5.98 2.61 -9.17
CA ASP A 79 5.75 1.31 -9.79
C ASP A 79 6.89 0.94 -10.75
N THR A 80 7.41 -0.29 -10.58
CA THR A 80 8.58 -0.81 -11.31
C THR A 80 8.33 -1.11 -12.79
N ARG A 81 7.08 -1.02 -13.25
CA ARG A 81 6.65 -1.22 -14.64
C ARG A 81 6.16 0.08 -15.29
N GLY A 82 6.38 1.23 -14.65
CA GLY A 82 6.02 2.55 -15.16
C GLY A 82 4.56 2.93 -14.92
N GLY A 83 3.90 2.31 -13.93
CA GLY A 83 2.56 2.66 -13.50
C GLY A 83 2.50 3.91 -12.59
N GLU A 84 1.47 3.95 -11.76
CA GLU A 84 1.24 5.03 -10.80
C GLU A 84 2.20 4.96 -9.59
N GLU A 85 2.29 6.05 -8.84
CA GLU A 85 2.92 6.06 -7.52
C GLU A 85 2.04 5.29 -6.50
N LEU A 86 2.65 4.68 -5.48
CA LEU A 86 2.01 3.79 -4.50
C LEU A 86 0.70 4.35 -3.90
N MET A 87 0.69 5.57 -3.39
CA MET A 87 -0.50 6.16 -2.75
C MET A 87 -1.60 6.44 -3.75
N ALA A 88 -1.23 6.90 -4.95
CA ALA A 88 -2.18 7.11 -6.05
C ALA A 88 -2.81 5.77 -6.51
N ALA A 89 -1.97 4.74 -6.69
CA ALA A 89 -2.42 3.41 -7.06
C ALA A 89 -3.34 2.82 -5.99
N LEU A 90 -2.99 2.91 -4.70
CA LEU A 90 -3.81 2.42 -3.61
C LEU A 90 -5.14 3.18 -3.51
N SER A 91 -5.15 4.50 -3.65
CA SER A 91 -6.40 5.28 -3.70
C SER A 91 -7.33 4.76 -4.78
N ARG A 92 -6.81 4.49 -5.99
CA ARG A 92 -7.59 3.91 -7.09
C ARG A 92 -8.05 2.48 -6.80
N LEU A 93 -7.17 1.62 -6.29
CA LEU A 93 -7.47 0.21 -6.04
C LEU A 93 -8.51 0.03 -4.92
N VAL A 94 -8.32 0.74 -3.81
CA VAL A 94 -9.25 0.74 -2.67
C VAL A 94 -10.59 1.32 -3.11
N SER A 95 -10.62 2.45 -3.82
CA SER A 95 -11.88 3.02 -4.33
C SER A 95 -12.64 2.04 -5.22
N ALA A 96 -11.93 1.38 -6.14
CA ALA A 96 -12.54 0.44 -7.06
C ALA A 96 -13.16 -0.77 -6.36
N GLN A 97 -12.56 -1.25 -5.27
CA GLN A 97 -13.05 -2.41 -4.54
C GLN A 97 -14.07 -2.06 -3.45
N ALA A 98 -13.95 -0.89 -2.82
CA ALA A 98 -14.92 -0.37 -1.85
C ALA A 98 -16.23 0.09 -2.52
N GLY A 99 -16.18 0.47 -3.80
CA GLY A 99 -17.34 1.02 -4.51
C GLY A 99 -17.64 2.48 -4.16
N GLU A 100 -16.73 3.14 -3.45
CA GLU A 100 -16.79 4.56 -3.11
C GLU A 100 -15.42 5.23 -3.31
N THR A 101 -15.37 6.57 -3.24
CA THR A 101 -14.10 7.29 -3.43
C THR A 101 -13.30 7.32 -2.13
N VAL A 102 -12.10 6.73 -2.16
CA VAL A 102 -11.13 6.72 -1.07
C VAL A 102 -9.83 7.35 -1.55
N VAL A 103 -9.39 8.41 -0.87
CA VAL A 103 -8.18 9.17 -1.21
C VAL A 103 -7.21 9.09 -0.04
N LEU A 104 -6.06 8.46 -0.26
CA LEU A 104 -5.03 8.30 0.78
C LEU A 104 -4.11 9.51 0.87
N ARG A 105 -3.97 10.28 -0.21
CA ARG A 105 -3.15 11.50 -0.26
C ARG A 105 -3.67 12.53 -1.25
#